data_AF-A0A5C6AY73-F1
#
_entry.id   AF-A0A5C6AY73-F1
#
_cell.length_a   1.000
_cell.length_b   1.000
_cell.length_c   1.000
_cell.angle_alpha   90.00
_cell.angle_beta   90.00
_cell.angle_gamma   90.00
#
_symmetry.space_group_name_H-M   'P 1'
#
loop_
_entity.id
_entity.type
_entity.pdbx_description
1 polymer ?
#
loop_
_entity_poly.entity_id
_entity_poly.type
_entity_poly.pdbx_seq_one_letter_code
_entity_poly.pdbx_strand_id
1 'polypeptide(L)'
;MSLGRRRVTLDDRRQDTPNAMQDAVCFVILIGTLVASGCISSPSSAPLTTEETQILVSVARQDSMFYWTRFDGILEVYIDGVDVVPNQSSETTQAWLSAIKSLEQRGYISGEGLKAGVFELTNEGRMAARKLSGTVPPSGTQDPDESNAPILDAENE
;
A
#
# COMPACT_ATOMS: atom_id res chain seq x y z
N MET A 1 -52.89 -62.00 -28.35
CA MET A 1 -52.14 -60.72 -28.28
C MET A 1 -52.43 -60.11 -26.93
N SER A 2 -51.39 -59.84 -26.15
CA SER A 2 -51.39 -59.89 -24.68
C SER A 2 -51.03 -58.54 -24.05
N LEU A 3 -51.38 -58.43 -22.76
CA LEU A 3 -50.94 -57.45 -21.75
C LEU A 3 -51.59 -56.06 -21.89
N GLY A 4 -52.25 -55.48 -20.89
CA GLY A 4 -52.13 -55.65 -19.44
C GLY A 4 -52.03 -54.25 -18.84
N ARG A 5 -53.19 -53.66 -18.53
CA ARG A 5 -53.37 -52.26 -18.09
C ARG A 5 -52.81 -52.10 -16.67
N ARG A 6 -51.53 -51.75 -16.52
CA ARG A 6 -50.91 -51.44 -15.22
C ARG A 6 -51.10 -49.95 -14.91
N ARG A 7 -51.81 -49.67 -13.81
CA ARG A 7 -51.72 -48.39 -13.09
C ARG A 7 -50.29 -48.25 -12.57
N VAL A 8 -49.59 -47.23 -13.01
CA VAL A 8 -48.35 -46.76 -12.39
C VAL A 8 -48.64 -45.35 -11.90
N THR A 9 -48.55 -45.18 -10.58
CA THR A 9 -48.73 -43.95 -9.84
C THR A 9 -47.65 -42.96 -10.27
N LEU A 10 -48.08 -41.78 -10.72
CA LEU A 10 -47.24 -40.66 -11.10
C LEU A 10 -46.87 -39.91 -9.82
N ASP A 11 -45.63 -40.04 -9.36
CA ASP A 11 -45.03 -39.12 -8.39
C ASP A 11 -44.02 -38.26 -9.18
N ASP A 12 -44.53 -37.14 -9.70
CA ASP A 12 -43.81 -36.16 -10.51
C ASP A 12 -43.64 -34.87 -9.70
N ARG A 13 -42.39 -34.61 -9.28
CA ARG A 13 -41.66 -33.31 -9.27
C ARG A 13 -40.50 -33.40 -8.29
N ARG A 14 -39.25 -33.44 -8.77
CA ARG A 14 -38.41 -32.27 -9.13
C ARG A 14 -38.17 -31.32 -7.96
N GLN A 15 -36.86 -31.16 -7.68
CA GLN A 15 -36.19 -29.87 -7.43
C GLN A 15 -36.55 -29.22 -6.08
N ASP A 16 -35.66 -28.79 -5.20
CA ASP A 16 -34.28 -28.36 -5.31
C ASP A 16 -33.65 -28.50 -3.91
N THR A 17 -32.38 -28.89 -3.84
CA THR A 17 -31.53 -28.48 -2.71
C THR A 17 -31.38 -26.96 -2.77
N PRO A 18 -31.77 -26.19 -1.74
CA PRO A 18 -31.64 -24.75 -1.79
C PRO A 18 -30.18 -24.35 -1.63
N ASN A 19 -29.55 -23.97 -2.75
CA ASN A 19 -28.49 -22.97 -2.74
C ASN A 19 -29.14 -21.59 -2.94
N ALA A 20 -28.76 -20.65 -2.07
CA ALA A 20 -28.91 -19.19 -2.19
C ALA A 20 -30.31 -18.57 -2.05
N MET A 21 -30.53 -17.88 -0.93
CA MET A 21 -30.97 -16.47 -0.86
C MET A 21 -30.95 -16.05 0.62
N GLN A 22 -30.08 -15.11 0.99
CA GLN A 22 -30.44 -13.68 1.09
C GLN A 22 -31.51 -13.45 2.16
N ASP A 23 -31.09 -12.95 3.31
CA ASP A 23 -31.38 -11.56 3.69
C ASP A 23 -30.69 -11.30 5.04
N ALA A 24 -29.84 -10.27 5.10
CA ALA A 24 -30.20 -8.94 5.62
C ALA A 24 -30.64 -9.07 7.08
N VAL A 25 -29.95 -8.46 8.03
CA VAL A 25 -30.08 -7.02 8.35
C VAL A 25 -28.96 -6.77 9.37
N CYS A 26 -27.92 -6.01 9.00
CA CYS A 26 -27.75 -4.59 9.30
C CYS A 26 -27.49 -4.24 10.78
N PHE A 27 -26.31 -3.65 10.96
CA PHE A 27 -26.03 -2.46 11.77
C PHE A 27 -26.33 -2.48 13.28
N VAL A 28 -25.25 -2.53 14.05
CA VAL A 28 -25.14 -1.72 15.28
C VAL A 28 -23.93 -0.80 15.15
N ILE A 29 -24.24 0.49 15.04
CA ILE A 29 -23.39 1.69 14.95
C ILE A 29 -22.71 1.88 16.32
N LEU A 30 -21.37 1.94 16.39
CA LEU A 30 -20.53 3.16 16.49
C LEU A 30 -20.87 4.06 17.70
N ILE A 31 -19.95 4.16 18.67
CA ILE A 31 -19.37 5.39 19.28
C ILE A 31 -18.78 5.07 20.68
N GLY A 32 -17.51 5.47 20.88
CA GLY A 32 -16.82 5.56 22.17
C GLY A 32 -15.60 4.63 22.22
N THR A 33 -14.36 5.09 22.14
CA THR A 33 -13.77 6.27 22.79
C THR A 33 -12.54 6.78 22.03
N LEU A 34 -12.54 8.07 21.77
CA LEU A 34 -11.38 8.83 21.31
C LEU A 34 -10.60 9.28 22.55
N VAL A 35 -9.53 8.57 22.92
CA VAL A 35 -8.44 9.13 23.72
C VAL A 35 -7.12 8.57 23.20
N ALA A 36 -6.36 9.49 22.62
CA ALA A 36 -4.95 9.45 22.34
C ALA A 36 -4.16 8.36 23.10
N SER A 37 -3.76 7.33 22.38
CA SER A 37 -2.37 6.91 22.43
C SER A 37 -1.91 6.93 20.99
N GLY A 38 -1.16 7.97 20.65
CA GLY A 38 -0.26 7.93 19.52
C GLY A 38 0.72 6.79 19.77
N CYS A 39 0.31 5.58 19.40
CA CYS A 39 1.26 4.58 18.97
C CYS A 39 1.80 5.14 17.67
N ILE A 40 2.81 6.01 17.81
CA ILE A 40 3.98 5.98 16.95
C ILE A 40 4.36 4.50 16.93
N SER A 41 3.78 3.76 15.97
CA SER A 41 4.20 2.42 15.61
C SER A 41 5.66 2.62 15.28
N SER A 42 6.52 2.40 16.27
CA SER A 42 7.95 2.50 16.09
C SER A 42 8.23 1.61 14.89
N PRO A 43 8.80 2.15 13.80
CA PRO A 43 8.98 1.40 12.58
C PRO A 43 9.65 0.09 12.98
N SER A 44 8.98 -1.02 12.68
CA SER A 44 9.41 -2.35 13.11
C SER A 44 10.93 -2.47 12.93
N SER A 45 11.64 -2.85 13.99
CA SER A 45 13.12 -2.97 13.97
C SER A 45 13.60 -4.13 13.10
N ALA A 46 12.68 -4.90 12.52
CA ALA A 46 13.00 -5.94 11.55
C ALA A 46 13.67 -5.31 10.32
N PRO A 47 14.74 -5.94 9.80
CA PRO A 47 15.35 -5.49 8.56
C PRO A 47 14.33 -5.54 7.42
N LEU A 48 14.49 -4.66 6.43
CA LEU A 48 13.68 -4.67 5.22
C LEU A 48 13.99 -5.93 4.40
N THR A 49 12.97 -6.54 3.80
CA THR A 49 13.16 -7.60 2.80
C THR A 49 13.73 -7.02 1.50
N THR A 50 14.13 -7.91 0.60
CA THR A 50 14.63 -7.53 -0.73
C THR A 50 13.59 -6.74 -1.51
N GLU A 51 12.33 -7.19 -1.52
CA GLU A 51 11.23 -6.55 -2.24
C GLU A 51 10.88 -5.19 -1.61
N GLU A 52 10.83 -5.10 -0.27
CA GLU A 52 10.60 -3.83 0.44
C GLU A 52 11.69 -2.79 0.10
N THR A 53 12.94 -3.22 0.11
CA THR A 53 14.10 -2.40 -0.24
C THR A 53 14.02 -1.92 -1.69
N GLN A 54 13.69 -2.84 -2.62
CA GLN A 54 13.59 -2.53 -4.03
C GLN A 54 12.49 -1.50 -4.31
N ILE A 55 11.31 -1.64 -3.70
CA ILE A 55 10.23 -0.65 -3.80
C ILE A 55 10.72 0.70 -3.28
N LEU A 56 11.21 0.78 -2.03
CA LEU A 56 11.60 2.05 -1.41
C LEU A 56 12.66 2.80 -2.22
N VAL A 57 13.72 2.12 -2.65
CA VAL A 57 14.81 2.75 -3.39
C VAL A 57 14.36 3.17 -4.78
N SER A 58 13.54 2.36 -5.46
CA SER A 58 13.08 2.67 -6.82
C SER A 58 12.14 3.87 -6.84
N VAL A 59 11.21 3.93 -5.88
CA VAL A 59 10.27 5.06 -5.74
C VAL A 59 11.02 6.34 -5.33
N ALA A 60 11.97 6.24 -4.39
CA ALA A 60 12.71 7.40 -3.89
C ALA A 60 13.64 8.04 -4.93
N ARG A 61 14.23 7.22 -5.82
CA ARG A 61 15.13 7.71 -6.87
C ARG A 61 14.44 8.71 -7.81
N GLN A 62 13.14 8.61 -7.95
CA GLN A 62 12.36 9.35 -8.93
C GLN A 62 11.43 10.40 -8.30
N ASP A 63 11.31 10.40 -6.97
CA ASP A 63 10.26 11.12 -6.23
C ASP A 63 8.87 10.87 -6.83
N SER A 64 8.65 9.63 -7.28
CA SER A 64 7.45 9.23 -7.99
C SER A 64 6.44 8.58 -7.07
N MET A 65 5.17 8.56 -7.48
CA MET A 65 4.21 7.58 -6.96
C MET A 65 4.47 6.22 -7.61
N PHE A 66 4.02 5.16 -6.95
CA PHE A 66 3.90 3.86 -7.59
C PHE A 66 2.48 3.34 -7.47
N TYR A 67 2.12 2.40 -8.34
CA TYR A 67 0.84 1.73 -8.25
C TYR A 67 1.01 0.23 -8.43
N TRP A 68 0.10 -0.53 -7.84
CA TRP A 68 0.01 -1.96 -8.07
C TRP A 68 -1.42 -2.35 -8.43
N THR A 69 -1.54 -3.37 -9.27
CA THR A 69 -2.81 -3.97 -9.63
C THR A 69 -2.65 -5.47 -9.73
N ARG A 70 -3.75 -6.19 -9.58
CA ARG A 70 -3.81 -7.63 -9.84
C ARG A 70 -4.95 -7.90 -10.81
N PHE A 71 -4.60 -8.30 -12.03
CA PHE A 71 -5.56 -8.63 -13.08
C PHE A 71 -5.27 -10.00 -13.64
N ASP A 72 -6.31 -10.84 -13.76
CA ASP A 72 -6.20 -12.20 -14.29
C ASP A 72 -5.09 -13.06 -13.64
N GLY A 73 -4.90 -12.88 -12.33
CA GLY A 73 -3.87 -13.59 -11.57
C GLY A 73 -2.45 -13.02 -11.67
N ILE A 74 -2.21 -12.07 -12.59
CA ILE A 74 -0.94 -11.37 -12.79
C ILE A 74 -0.87 -10.19 -11.82
N LEU A 75 0.24 -10.09 -11.09
CA LEU A 75 0.57 -8.91 -10.27
C LEU A 75 1.45 -7.99 -11.09
N GLU A 76 1.02 -6.74 -11.21
CA GLU A 76 1.81 -5.67 -11.83
C GLU A 76 2.10 -4.64 -10.75
N VAL A 77 3.39 -4.29 -10.58
CA VAL A 77 3.82 -3.21 -9.69
C VAL A 77 4.60 -2.22 -10.54
N TYR A 78 3.98 -1.08 -10.82
CA TYR A 78 4.55 -0.07 -11.68
C TYR A 78 5.18 1.06 -10.87
N ILE A 79 6.48 1.23 -11.07
CA ILE A 79 7.25 2.34 -10.53
C ILE A 79 7.82 3.07 -11.74
N ASP A 80 7.43 4.34 -11.93
CA ASP A 80 7.83 5.14 -13.09
C ASP A 80 7.54 4.44 -14.45
N GLY A 81 6.36 3.82 -14.56
CA GLY A 81 5.94 3.16 -15.80
C GLY A 81 6.64 1.83 -16.11
N VAL A 82 7.51 1.34 -15.22
CA VAL A 82 8.17 0.02 -15.37
C VAL A 82 7.56 -0.97 -14.37
N ASP A 83 7.14 -2.13 -14.87
CA ASP A 83 6.78 -3.26 -13.99
C ASP A 83 8.05 -3.85 -13.36
N VAL A 84 8.08 -3.87 -12.04
CA VAL A 84 9.25 -4.32 -11.27
C VAL A 84 9.13 -5.77 -10.77
N VAL A 85 8.01 -6.45 -11.00
CA VAL A 85 7.82 -7.84 -10.60
C VAL A 85 8.61 -8.77 -11.53
N PRO A 86 9.62 -9.52 -11.05
CA PRO A 86 10.57 -10.22 -11.93
C PRO A 86 9.97 -11.47 -12.60
N ASN A 87 8.98 -12.12 -11.99
CA ASN A 87 8.26 -13.25 -12.54
C ASN A 87 6.89 -13.40 -11.87
N GLN A 88 5.96 -14.08 -12.54
CA GLN A 88 4.58 -14.25 -12.09
C GLN A 88 4.36 -15.58 -11.33
N SER A 89 5.40 -16.10 -10.66
CA SER A 89 5.21 -17.23 -9.76
C SER A 89 4.36 -16.82 -8.56
N SER A 90 3.63 -17.77 -7.98
CA SER A 90 2.81 -17.51 -6.79
C SER A 90 3.65 -17.04 -5.59
N GLU A 91 4.87 -17.55 -5.46
CA GLU A 91 5.78 -17.18 -4.38
C GLU A 91 6.27 -15.74 -4.54
N THR A 92 6.74 -15.37 -5.73
CA THR A 92 7.14 -13.98 -6.03
C THR A 92 5.96 -13.02 -5.84
N THR A 93 4.79 -13.36 -6.37
CA THR A 93 3.57 -12.55 -6.21
C THR A 93 3.25 -12.30 -4.73
N GLN A 94 3.31 -13.34 -3.91
CA GLN A 94 3.03 -13.23 -2.48
C GLN A 94 4.09 -12.41 -1.73
N ALA A 95 5.37 -12.55 -2.10
CA ALA A 95 6.45 -11.76 -1.53
C ALA A 95 6.25 -10.26 -1.80
N TRP A 96 5.93 -9.88 -3.03
CA TRP A 96 5.68 -8.49 -3.41
C TRP A 96 4.44 -7.89 -2.74
N LEU A 97 3.32 -8.62 -2.68
CA LEU A 97 2.13 -8.17 -1.95
C LEU A 97 2.41 -8.01 -0.44
N SER A 98 3.17 -8.93 0.14
CA SER A 98 3.56 -8.86 1.55
C SER A 98 4.48 -7.68 1.82
N ALA A 99 5.40 -7.38 0.91
CA ALA A 99 6.28 -6.22 0.99
C ALA A 99 5.50 -4.90 0.95
N ILE A 100 4.55 -4.74 0.02
CA ILE A 100 3.70 -3.54 -0.07
C ILE A 100 2.93 -3.34 1.24
N LYS A 101 2.26 -4.40 1.72
CA LYS A 101 1.52 -4.35 2.99
C LYS A 101 2.41 -4.03 4.18
N SER A 102 3.61 -4.61 4.23
CA SER A 102 4.57 -4.36 5.31
C SER A 102 5.08 -2.93 5.29
N LEU A 103 5.42 -2.37 4.12
CA LEU A 103 5.82 -0.97 3.98
C LEU A 103 4.72 0.00 4.43
N GLU A 104 3.46 -0.28 4.07
CA GLU A 104 2.30 0.52 4.50
C GLU A 104 2.11 0.44 6.02
N GLN A 105 2.13 -0.76 6.59
CA GLN A 105 2.00 -0.99 8.04
C GLN A 105 3.12 -0.34 8.85
N ARG A 106 4.33 -0.25 8.28
CA ARG A 106 5.49 0.40 8.88
C ARG A 106 5.51 1.92 8.67
N GLY A 107 4.54 2.46 7.94
CA GLY A 107 4.40 3.89 7.68
C GLY A 107 5.44 4.44 6.71
N TYR A 108 6.04 3.61 5.86
CA TYR A 108 7.00 4.08 4.84
C TYR A 108 6.32 4.50 3.53
N ILE A 109 5.13 3.97 3.26
CA ILE A 109 4.30 4.35 2.12
C ILE A 109 2.90 4.69 2.61
N SER A 110 2.20 5.54 1.87
CA SER A 110 0.81 5.89 2.12
C SER A 110 0.01 5.93 0.82
N GLY A 111 -1.21 5.38 0.86
CA GLY A 111 -2.21 5.53 -0.20
C GLY A 111 -3.30 6.54 0.18
N GLU A 112 -3.16 7.25 1.29
CA GLU A 112 -4.17 8.20 1.76
C GLU A 112 -4.38 9.34 0.76
N GLY A 113 -5.64 9.61 0.40
CA GLY A 113 -5.99 10.64 -0.57
C GLY A 113 -5.74 10.26 -2.04
N LEU A 114 -5.27 9.03 -2.32
CA LEU A 114 -4.99 8.53 -3.66
C LEU A 114 -6.03 7.49 -4.11
N LYS A 115 -5.99 7.12 -5.40
CA LYS A 115 -6.81 6.02 -5.92
C LYS A 115 -6.34 4.69 -5.32
N ALA A 116 -7.26 3.74 -5.19
CA ALA A 116 -6.93 2.40 -4.72
C ALA A 116 -5.78 1.79 -5.52
N GLY A 117 -4.78 1.27 -4.81
CA GLY A 117 -3.58 0.68 -5.43
C GLY A 117 -2.47 1.68 -5.75
N VAL A 118 -2.67 3.00 -5.54
CA VAL A 118 -1.65 4.04 -5.74
C VAL A 118 -1.08 4.47 -4.40
N PHE A 119 0.25 4.59 -4.34
CA PHE A 119 1.00 4.89 -3.12
C PHE A 119 2.12 5.90 -3.39
N GLU A 120 2.44 6.67 -2.37
CA GLU A 120 3.61 7.57 -2.31
C GLU A 120 4.49 7.25 -1.09
N LEU A 121 5.73 7.76 -1.09
CA LEU A 121 6.59 7.67 0.08
C LEU A 121 6.18 8.70 1.13
N THR A 122 6.13 8.25 2.38
CA THR A 122 6.07 9.14 3.54
C THR A 122 7.43 9.80 3.78
N ASN A 123 7.50 10.72 4.75
CA ASN A 123 8.78 11.29 5.19
C ASN A 123 9.73 10.20 5.72
N GLU A 124 9.20 9.25 6.48
CA GLU A 124 9.90 8.10 7.03
C GLU A 124 10.42 7.19 5.91
N GLY A 125 9.60 6.93 4.89
CA GLY A 125 9.99 6.15 3.71
C GLY A 125 11.13 6.80 2.93
N ARG A 126 11.05 8.12 2.69
CA ARG A 126 12.13 8.89 2.04
C ARG A 126 13.42 8.83 2.85
N MET A 127 13.36 8.98 4.17
CA MET A 127 14.54 8.88 5.03
C MET A 127 15.13 7.46 5.01
N ALA A 128 14.30 6.42 5.06
CA ALA A 128 14.72 5.04 4.97
C ALA A 128 15.42 4.75 3.63
N ALA A 129 14.82 5.18 2.52
CA ALA A 129 15.41 5.02 1.19
C ALA A 129 16.77 5.72 1.07
N ARG A 130 16.92 6.94 1.60
CA ARG A 130 18.21 7.65 1.63
C ARG A 130 19.31 6.90 2.38
N LYS A 131 18.97 6.33 3.55
CA LYS A 131 19.89 5.49 4.33
C LYS A 131 20.34 4.26 3.53
N LEU A 132 19.43 3.64 2.78
CA LEU A 132 19.72 2.50 1.91
C LEU A 132 20.59 2.88 0.71
N SER A 133 20.36 4.05 0.11
CA SER A 133 21.15 4.57 -1.02
C SER A 133 22.49 5.19 -0.62
N GLY A 134 22.84 5.21 0.68
CA GLY A 134 24.06 5.87 1.17
C GLY A 134 24.07 7.39 0.98
N THR A 135 22.92 8.00 0.68
CA THR A 135 22.81 9.44 0.43
C THR A 135 22.51 10.15 1.74
N VAL A 136 23.53 10.81 2.31
CA VAL A 136 23.40 11.70 3.47
C VAL A 136 22.52 12.90 3.07
N PRO A 137 21.56 13.35 3.90
CA PRO A 137 20.79 14.57 3.58
C PRO A 137 21.74 15.75 3.35
N PRO A 138 21.41 16.72 2.48
CA PRO A 138 22.10 18.00 2.50
C PRO A 138 21.90 18.59 3.90
N SER A 139 22.97 18.57 4.70
CA SER A 139 23.01 19.19 6.00
C SER A 139 22.69 20.67 5.84
N GLY A 140 21.51 21.07 6.32
CA GLY A 140 21.18 22.47 6.60
C GLY A 140 21.01 23.36 5.37
N THR A 141 19.80 23.88 5.22
CA THR A 141 19.65 25.30 4.88
C THR A 141 20.40 26.07 5.97
N GLN A 142 21.66 26.39 5.71
CA GLN A 142 22.35 27.45 6.41
C GLN A 142 21.78 28.72 5.79
N ASP A 143 20.82 29.33 6.48
CA ASP A 143 20.40 30.69 6.20
C ASP A 143 21.67 31.51 6.00
N PRO A 144 21.86 32.21 4.86
CA PRO A 144 22.94 33.17 4.77
C PRO A 144 22.66 34.22 5.83
N ASP A 145 23.52 34.23 6.84
CA ASP A 145 23.61 35.23 7.88
C ASP A 145 23.63 36.62 7.22
N GLU A 146 22.44 37.25 7.17
CA GLU A 146 22.21 38.59 6.62
C GLU A 146 22.66 39.66 7.63
N SER A 147 23.84 39.48 8.23
CA SER A 147 24.45 40.42 9.15
C SER A 147 25.85 40.79 8.68
N ASN A 148 25.93 41.38 7.48
CA ASN A 148 27.08 42.19 7.11
C ASN A 148 26.62 43.52 6.52
N ALA A 149 25.96 44.33 7.35
CA ALA A 149 25.79 45.74 7.08
C ALA A 149 27.14 46.44 7.26
N PRO A 150 27.71 47.08 6.23
CA PRO A 150 28.91 47.89 6.39
C PRO A 150 28.60 49.11 7.26
N ILE A 151 29.31 49.24 8.37
CA ILE A 151 29.39 50.45 9.18
C ILE A 151 30.09 51.51 8.31
N LEU A 152 29.32 52.46 7.79
CA LEU A 152 29.85 53.68 7.21
C LEU A 152 30.14 54.64 8.36
N ASP A 153 31.39 54.66 8.81
CA ASP A 153 31.93 55.74 9.64
C ASP A 153 31.96 57.02 8.79
N ALA A 154 30.90 57.81 8.93
CA ALA A 154 30.92 59.21 8.58
C ALA A 154 31.48 59.96 9.78
N GLU A 155 32.71 60.46 9.67
CA GLU A 155 33.24 61.65 10.38
C GLU A 155 34.75 61.78 10.10
N ASN A 156 35.15 62.73 9.24
CA ASN A 156 35.88 63.90 9.72
C ASN A 156 36.09 64.93 8.59
N GLU A 157 35.88 66.18 8.98
CA GLU A 157 36.22 67.42 8.28
C GLU A 157 37.71 67.53 7.88
#